data_AF-A0A938Q511-F1
#
_entry.id   AF-A0A938Q511-F1
#
_cell.length_a   1.000
_cell.length_b   1.000
_cell.length_c   1.000
_cell.angle_alpha   90.00
_cell.angle_beta   90.00
_cell.angle_gamma   90.00
#
_symmetry.space_group_name_H-M   'P 1'
#
loop_
_entity.id
_entity.type
_entity.pdbx_description
1 polymer ?
#
loop_
_entity_poly.entity_id
_entity_poly.type
_entity_poly.pdbx_seq_one_letter_code
_entity_poly.pdbx_strand_id
1 'polypeptide(L)'
;MRRPRIGVSARIQYGDAARPGYLKKNVFYLEQSFARWLQSSGALVYLVPDAGAGLAEYAAELDGLVLQGGTDIAPEAYGEAPLRPEWAGDPTRDRYEFELLRRFLDLKKPVLGVCRGQQLINVALGGTLYQDAASQKAGARVHQDPAIYDENYHDIEIVPGSGIAALYPGVQRARVNTLHHQAIHKLAPGLRVEAVSADDGLAEAVRLQDSQYLVGVQWHPEFLHDNPNPVLDAAPLLREFVERLQPR
;
A
#
# COMPACT_ATOMS: atom_id res chain seq x y z
N MET A 1 21.06 -16.37 -11.81
CA MET A 1 20.61 -14.97 -11.68
C MET A 1 20.69 -14.57 -10.22
N ARG A 2 21.03 -13.30 -9.93
CA ARG A 2 21.02 -12.77 -8.56
C ARG A 2 19.57 -12.65 -8.07
N ARG A 3 19.32 -12.90 -6.78
CA ARG A 3 17.99 -12.74 -6.19
C ARG A 3 17.55 -11.26 -6.29
N PRO A 4 16.31 -10.95 -6.71
CA PRO A 4 15.82 -9.57 -6.74
C PRO A 4 15.87 -8.93 -5.35
N ARG A 5 16.27 -7.66 -5.26
CA ARG A 5 16.30 -6.87 -4.02
C ARG A 5 15.09 -5.95 -3.96
N ILE A 6 14.18 -6.22 -3.04
CA ILE A 6 12.99 -5.40 -2.82
C ILE A 6 13.23 -4.51 -1.61
N GLY A 7 13.10 -3.19 -1.80
CA GLY A 7 12.99 -2.24 -0.71
C GLY A 7 11.58 -2.18 -0.16
N VAL A 8 11.44 -2.13 1.16
CA VAL A 8 10.16 -1.88 1.83
C VAL A 8 10.31 -0.65 2.71
N SER A 9 9.44 0.35 2.51
CA SER A 9 9.47 1.55 3.35
C SER A 9 9.19 1.19 4.80
N ALA A 10 9.98 1.70 5.75
CA ALA A 10 9.77 1.43 7.16
C ALA A 10 8.50 2.09 7.70
N ARG A 11 7.77 1.35 8.54
CA ARG A 11 6.84 1.97 9.49
C ARG A 11 7.63 2.58 10.64
N ILE A 12 7.06 3.61 11.24
CA ILE A 12 7.65 4.30 12.39
C ILE A 12 6.76 4.03 13.60
N GLN A 13 7.29 3.34 14.60
CA GLN A 13 6.68 3.30 15.92
C GLN A 13 7.36 4.37 16.77
N TYR A 14 6.65 5.47 16.99
CA TYR A 14 7.17 6.59 17.78
C TYR A 14 7.41 6.20 19.24
N GLY A 15 8.37 6.89 19.84
CA GLY A 15 8.74 6.68 21.23
C GLY A 15 7.58 6.95 22.17
N ASP A 16 7.21 5.92 22.94
CA ASP A 16 6.23 6.00 24.02
C ASP A 16 6.93 5.68 25.36
N ALA A 17 6.66 6.49 26.39
CA ALA A 17 7.17 6.29 27.74
C ALA A 17 6.46 5.15 28.48
N ALA A 18 5.30 4.69 28.00
CA ALA A 18 4.57 3.55 28.52
C ALA A 18 4.99 2.21 27.87
N ARG A 19 5.76 2.22 26.77
CA ARG A 19 6.13 1.00 26.03
C ARG A 19 7.18 0.16 26.77
N PRO A 20 6.95 -1.14 27.01
CA PRO A 20 8.00 -2.03 27.50
C PRO A 20 9.16 -2.14 26.49
N GLY A 21 10.35 -1.69 26.87
CA GLY A 21 11.54 -1.69 26.00
C GLY A 21 11.56 -0.55 24.97
N TYR A 22 12.77 -0.11 24.61
CA TYR A 22 13.00 1.02 23.68
C TYR A 22 12.22 2.30 24.08
N LEU A 23 12.03 2.53 25.38
CA LEU A 23 11.28 3.67 25.93
C LEU A 23 11.71 4.98 25.29
N LYS A 24 10.73 5.78 24.84
CA LYS A 24 10.99 7.09 24.20
C LYS A 24 11.86 7.03 22.93
N LYS A 25 12.14 5.84 22.36
CA LYS A 25 12.89 5.68 21.10
C LYS A 25 11.93 5.40 19.95
N ASN A 26 12.18 6.04 18.82
CA ASN A 26 11.53 5.68 17.57
C ASN A 26 12.10 4.34 17.08
N VAL A 27 11.24 3.46 16.58
CA VAL A 27 11.61 2.15 16.04
C VAL A 27 11.10 2.07 14.61
N PHE A 28 12.00 1.75 13.69
CA PHE A 28 11.65 1.37 12.34
C PHE A 28 11.37 -0.12 12.29
N TYR A 29 10.22 -0.50 11.70
CA TYR A 29 9.83 -1.91 11.65
C TYR A 29 9.15 -2.30 10.33
N LEU A 30 9.17 -3.61 10.10
CA LEU A 30 8.49 -4.32 9.02
C LEU A 30 7.70 -5.46 9.64
N GLU A 31 6.45 -5.62 9.23
CA GLU A 31 5.63 -6.74 9.68
C GLU A 31 6.16 -8.08 9.12
N GLN A 32 6.12 -9.11 9.97
CA GLN A 32 6.62 -10.43 9.60
C GLN A 32 5.84 -11.04 8.44
N SER A 33 4.51 -10.89 8.40
CA SER A 33 3.64 -11.35 7.30
C SER A 33 4.07 -10.72 5.98
N PHE A 34 4.29 -9.41 5.97
CA PHE A 34 4.75 -8.66 4.80
C PHE A 34 6.13 -9.14 4.31
N ALA A 35 7.08 -9.32 5.24
CA ALA A 35 8.40 -9.85 4.91
C ALA A 35 8.32 -11.26 4.32
N ARG A 36 7.52 -12.15 4.93
CA ARG A 36 7.32 -13.53 4.47
C ARG A 36 6.66 -13.59 3.10
N TRP A 37 5.61 -12.79 2.88
CA TRP A 37 4.90 -12.71 1.61
C TRP A 37 5.87 -12.33 0.48
N LEU A 38 6.64 -11.26 0.64
CA LEU A 38 7.63 -10.85 -0.37
C LEU A 38 8.73 -11.90 -0.57
N GLN A 39 9.24 -12.50 0.51
CA GLN A 39 10.28 -13.54 0.44
C GLN A 39 9.80 -14.84 -0.20
N SER A 40 8.49 -15.11 -0.22
CA SER A 40 7.91 -16.29 -0.90
C SER A 40 8.19 -16.30 -2.41
N SER A 41 8.47 -15.14 -3.00
CA SER A 41 8.90 -15.01 -4.40
C SER A 41 10.37 -15.37 -4.66
N GLY A 42 11.15 -15.61 -3.61
CA GLY A 42 12.60 -15.78 -3.69
C GLY A 42 13.40 -14.46 -3.66
N ALA A 43 12.75 -13.31 -3.55
CA ALA A 43 13.42 -12.02 -3.39
C ALA A 43 14.17 -11.89 -2.04
N LEU A 44 15.15 -10.98 -1.99
CA LEU A 44 15.74 -10.44 -0.77
C LEU A 44 14.99 -9.17 -0.39
N VAL A 45 14.61 -9.05 0.87
CA VAL A 45 13.81 -7.92 1.38
C VAL A 45 14.66 -7.03 2.27
N TYR A 46 14.65 -5.73 2.00
CA TYR A 46 15.42 -4.72 2.71
C TYR A 46 14.46 -3.69 3.32
N LEU A 47 14.53 -3.51 4.64
CA LEU A 47 13.86 -2.40 5.29
C LEU A 47 14.59 -1.10 4.96
N VAL A 48 13.88 -0.12 4.40
CA VAL A 48 14.40 1.22 4.11
C VAL A 48 13.94 2.15 5.24
N PRO A 49 14.85 2.63 6.11
CA PRO A 49 14.48 3.53 7.20
C PRO A 49 14.50 5.00 6.77
N ASP A 50 13.74 5.82 7.49
CA ASP A 50 13.90 7.29 7.43
C ASP A 50 15.11 7.71 8.28
N ALA A 51 16.32 7.55 7.72
CA ALA A 51 17.57 7.84 8.41
C ALA A 51 18.21 9.19 8.02
N GLY A 52 17.46 10.08 7.36
CA GLY A 52 17.88 11.45 7.02
C GLY A 52 18.87 11.61 5.87
N ALA A 53 19.47 10.54 5.35
CA ALA A 53 20.28 10.53 4.12
C ALA A 53 20.21 9.14 3.44
N GLY A 54 20.46 9.06 2.13
CA GLY A 54 20.63 7.78 1.46
C GLY A 54 19.47 7.27 0.60
N LEU A 55 18.34 7.99 0.50
CA LEU A 55 17.16 7.48 -0.23
C LEU A 55 17.42 7.29 -1.73
N ALA A 56 18.25 8.16 -2.32
CA ALA A 56 18.66 8.03 -3.72
C ALA A 56 19.56 6.80 -3.91
N GLU A 57 20.44 6.50 -2.96
CA GLU A 57 21.33 5.35 -2.93
C GLU A 57 20.55 4.06 -2.75
N TYR A 58 19.55 4.04 -1.85
CA TYR A 58 18.61 2.92 -1.75
C TYR A 58 17.87 2.71 -3.07
N ALA A 59 17.34 3.78 -3.67
CA ALA A 59 16.67 3.68 -4.96
C ALA A 59 17.62 3.24 -6.08
N ALA A 60 18.91 3.57 -6.03
CA ALA A 60 19.91 3.12 -6.98
C ALA A 60 20.22 1.62 -6.82
N GLU A 61 20.35 1.17 -5.58
CA GLU A 61 20.73 -0.20 -5.23
C GLU A 61 19.57 -1.20 -5.27
N LEU A 62 18.34 -0.83 -4.95
CA LEU A 62 17.24 -1.80 -4.85
C LEU A 62 16.52 -1.95 -6.19
N ASP A 63 16.04 -3.15 -6.51
CA ASP A 63 15.51 -3.46 -7.84
C ASP A 63 14.03 -3.04 -7.99
N GLY A 64 13.34 -2.79 -6.87
CA GLY A 64 11.98 -2.21 -6.81
C GLY A 64 11.58 -1.84 -5.38
N LEU A 65 10.43 -1.16 -5.25
CA LEU A 65 9.92 -0.64 -3.99
C LEU A 65 8.55 -1.22 -3.67
N VAL A 66 8.33 -1.56 -2.40
CA VAL A 66 7.00 -1.83 -1.86
C VAL A 66 6.70 -0.85 -0.72
N LEU A 67 5.56 -0.18 -0.83
CA LEU A 67 5.02 0.70 0.20
C LEU A 67 3.99 -0.08 1.01
N GLN A 68 4.31 -0.36 2.28
CA GLN A 68 3.46 -1.16 3.14
C GLN A 68 2.34 -0.34 3.80
N GLY A 69 1.34 -1.06 4.36
CA GLY A 69 0.26 -0.48 5.17
C GLY A 69 0.73 0.29 6.41
N GLY A 70 -0.21 0.80 7.20
CA GLY A 70 0.04 1.41 8.51
C GLY A 70 -0.86 2.62 8.78
N THR A 71 -0.35 3.57 9.57
CA THR A 71 -1.06 4.79 10.01
C THR A 71 -1.52 5.67 8.86
N ASP A 72 -2.59 6.42 9.06
CA ASP A 72 -3.17 7.34 8.07
C ASP A 72 -2.16 8.28 7.39
N ILE A 73 -2.43 8.63 6.14
CA ILE A 73 -1.78 9.75 5.46
C ILE A 73 -2.34 11.05 6.03
N ALA A 74 -1.45 11.97 6.38
CA ALA A 74 -1.79 13.27 6.92
C ALA A 74 -2.58 14.12 5.90
N PRO A 75 -3.73 14.69 6.27
CA PRO A 75 -4.56 15.49 5.36
C PRO A 75 -3.85 16.67 4.70
N GLU A 76 -2.86 17.24 5.38
CA GLU A 76 -2.05 18.35 4.88
C GLU A 76 -1.30 17.97 3.60
N ALA A 77 -0.98 16.69 3.40
CA ALA A 77 -0.31 16.20 2.21
C ALA A 77 -1.15 16.34 0.92
N TYR A 78 -2.47 16.44 1.05
CA TYR A 78 -3.40 16.67 -0.07
C TYR A 78 -4.22 17.95 0.10
N GLY A 79 -3.72 18.90 0.89
CA GLY A 79 -4.26 20.26 0.98
C GLY A 79 -5.47 20.42 1.89
N GLU A 80 -5.71 19.46 2.79
CA GLU A 80 -6.80 19.50 3.77
C GLU A 80 -6.27 19.66 5.19
N ALA A 81 -7.15 20.03 6.12
CA ALA A 81 -6.88 19.97 7.55
C ALA A 81 -7.55 18.71 8.15
N PRO A 82 -7.02 18.15 9.23
CA PRO A 82 -7.65 17.02 9.90
C PRO A 82 -9.05 17.40 10.38
N LEU A 83 -10.06 16.62 9.96
CA LEU A 83 -11.45 16.77 10.40
C LEU A 83 -11.60 16.41 11.88
N ARG A 84 -10.72 15.54 12.39
CA ARG A 84 -10.61 15.18 13.81
C ARG A 84 -9.14 15.04 14.21
N PRO A 85 -8.76 15.36 15.46
CA PRO A 85 -7.37 15.27 15.92
C PRO A 85 -6.75 13.87 15.74
N GLU A 86 -7.53 12.82 15.91
CA GLU A 86 -7.10 11.43 15.73
C GLU A 86 -6.78 11.05 14.27
N TRP A 87 -7.22 11.84 13.29
CA TRP A 87 -6.99 11.64 11.85
C TRP A 87 -5.88 12.54 11.30
N ALA A 88 -5.01 13.05 12.16
CA ALA A 88 -3.87 13.88 11.76
C ALA A 88 -2.80 13.12 10.95
N GLY A 89 -2.87 11.79 10.91
CA GLY A 89 -1.93 10.95 10.18
C GLY A 89 -0.49 11.06 10.67
N ASP A 90 0.45 10.75 9.78
CA ASP A 90 1.89 10.80 10.07
C ASP A 90 2.66 11.64 9.04
N PRO A 91 2.70 12.98 9.18
CA PRO A 91 3.40 13.86 8.27
C PRO A 91 4.90 13.56 8.14
N THR A 92 5.51 12.93 9.15
CA THR A 92 6.94 12.60 9.11
C THR A 92 7.20 11.39 8.22
N ARG A 93 6.43 10.32 8.41
CA ARG A 93 6.49 9.15 7.52
C ARG A 93 6.10 9.52 6.08
N ASP A 94 5.08 10.35 5.92
CA ASP A 94 4.60 10.78 4.61
C ASP A 94 5.70 11.48 3.80
N ARG A 95 6.40 12.47 4.37
CA ARG A 95 7.50 13.16 3.68
C ARG A 95 8.59 12.21 3.20
N TYR A 96 9.00 11.29 4.07
CA TYR A 96 10.02 10.29 3.78
C TYR A 96 9.58 9.36 2.62
N GLU A 97 8.39 8.81 2.70
CA GLU A 97 7.92 7.87 1.68
C GLU A 97 7.56 8.55 0.36
N PHE A 98 7.09 9.81 0.37
CA PHE A 98 6.95 10.61 -0.85
C PHE A 98 8.29 10.82 -1.53
N GLU A 99 9.35 11.17 -0.77
CA GLU A 99 10.68 11.27 -1.35
C GLU A 99 11.16 9.93 -1.91
N LEU A 100 11.03 8.86 -1.13
CA LEU A 100 11.45 7.52 -1.54
C LEU A 100 10.73 7.07 -2.82
N LEU A 101 9.41 7.22 -2.87
CA LEU A 101 8.60 6.93 -4.05
C LEU A 101 9.13 7.71 -5.26
N ARG A 102 9.34 9.03 -5.10
CA ARG A 102 9.88 9.87 -6.18
C ARG A 102 11.22 9.36 -6.69
N ARG A 103 12.15 8.93 -5.81
CA ARG A 103 13.44 8.38 -6.24
C ARG A 103 13.31 7.10 -7.08
N PHE A 104 12.37 6.22 -6.74
CA PHE A 104 12.10 5.02 -7.56
C PHE A 104 11.40 5.36 -8.87
N LEU A 105 10.52 6.36 -8.89
CA LEU A 105 9.89 6.89 -10.10
C LEU A 105 10.90 7.51 -11.06
N ASP A 106 11.81 8.35 -10.56
CA ASP A 106 12.86 8.99 -11.36
C ASP A 106 13.76 7.95 -12.07
N LEU A 107 13.95 6.78 -11.45
CA LEU A 107 14.73 5.66 -12.00
C LEU A 107 13.89 4.64 -12.78
N LYS A 108 12.59 4.89 -12.97
CA LYS A 108 11.62 4.01 -13.63
C LYS A 108 11.56 2.59 -13.04
N LYS A 109 11.82 2.46 -11.74
CA LYS A 109 11.81 1.16 -11.04
C LYS A 109 10.38 0.76 -10.65
N PRO A 110 10.05 -0.54 -10.62
CA PRO A 110 8.73 -1.00 -10.23
C PRO A 110 8.36 -0.60 -8.80
N VAL A 111 7.11 -0.17 -8.61
CA VAL A 111 6.53 0.16 -7.31
C VAL A 111 5.24 -0.62 -7.07
N LEU A 112 5.08 -1.18 -5.88
CA LEU A 112 3.82 -1.78 -5.40
C LEU A 112 3.39 -1.09 -4.10
N GLY A 113 2.17 -0.58 -4.03
CA GLY A 113 1.57 -0.03 -2.83
C GLY A 113 0.49 -0.93 -2.25
N VAL A 114 0.53 -1.16 -0.94
CA VAL A 114 -0.46 -1.99 -0.21
C VAL A 114 -1.16 -1.15 0.85
N CYS A 115 -2.50 -1.15 0.84
CA CYS A 115 -3.36 -0.39 1.74
C CYS A 115 -2.98 1.10 1.75
N ARG A 116 -2.38 1.57 2.84
CA ARG A 116 -1.77 2.90 2.94
C ARG A 116 -0.82 3.22 1.79
N GLY A 117 -0.07 2.23 1.28
CA GLY A 117 0.82 2.41 0.14
C GLY A 117 0.08 2.82 -1.14
N GLN A 118 -1.13 2.30 -1.39
CA GLN A 118 -1.99 2.76 -2.48
C GLN A 118 -2.37 4.22 -2.30
N GLN A 119 -2.78 4.58 -1.09
CA GLN A 119 -3.21 5.94 -0.74
C GLN A 119 -2.06 6.94 -0.89
N LEU A 120 -0.86 6.55 -0.44
CA LEU A 120 0.36 7.32 -0.58
C LEU A 120 0.69 7.58 -2.05
N ILE A 121 0.62 6.55 -2.90
CA ILE A 121 0.81 6.68 -4.35
C ILE A 121 -0.16 7.70 -4.93
N ASN A 122 -1.45 7.62 -4.57
CA ASN A 122 -2.46 8.54 -5.06
C ASN A 122 -2.16 9.99 -4.64
N VAL A 123 -1.87 10.22 -3.36
CA VAL A 123 -1.55 11.57 -2.86
C VAL A 123 -0.27 12.12 -3.48
N ALA A 124 0.79 11.31 -3.59
CA ALA A 124 2.06 11.71 -4.18
C ALA A 124 1.93 12.16 -5.65
N LEU A 125 0.95 11.61 -6.37
CA LEU A 125 0.66 11.94 -7.76
C LEU A 125 -0.41 13.04 -7.91
N GLY A 126 -0.88 13.63 -6.81
CA GLY A 126 -1.80 14.78 -6.80
C GLY A 126 -3.28 14.42 -6.64
N GLY A 127 -3.61 13.20 -6.21
CA GLY A 127 -4.95 12.82 -5.77
C GLY A 127 -5.24 13.22 -4.32
N THR A 128 -6.46 12.95 -3.85
CA THR A 128 -6.90 13.19 -2.46
C THR A 128 -7.55 11.97 -1.85
N LEU A 129 -7.73 11.96 -0.53
CA LEU A 129 -8.35 10.87 0.23
C LEU A 129 -9.64 11.33 0.92
N TYR A 130 -10.51 10.39 1.21
CA TYR A 130 -11.42 10.50 2.35
C TYR A 130 -10.57 10.22 3.60
N GLN A 131 -10.64 11.13 4.58
CA GLN A 131 -10.04 10.95 5.91
C GLN A 131 -10.72 9.83 6.70
N ASP A 132 -12.02 9.66 6.47
CA ASP A 132 -12.80 8.49 6.89
C ASP A 132 -13.92 8.26 5.87
N ALA A 133 -13.82 7.16 5.11
CA ALA A 133 -14.74 6.85 4.03
C ALA A 133 -16.17 6.65 4.54
N ALA A 134 -16.33 5.98 5.69
CA ALA A 134 -17.65 5.65 6.25
C ALA A 134 -18.45 6.91 6.65
N SER A 135 -17.79 7.96 7.17
CA SER A 135 -18.47 9.21 7.51
C SER A 135 -18.61 10.19 6.34
N GLN A 136 -17.70 10.16 5.35
CA GLN A 136 -17.67 11.17 4.29
C GLN A 136 -18.38 10.74 3.00
N LYS A 137 -18.42 9.45 2.69
CA LYS A 137 -19.03 8.93 1.47
C LYS A 137 -20.36 8.26 1.80
N ALA A 138 -21.45 8.83 1.29
CA ALA A 138 -22.77 8.24 1.44
C ALA A 138 -22.79 6.80 0.89
N GLY A 139 -23.28 5.87 1.71
CA GLY A 139 -23.35 4.44 1.38
C GLY A 139 -22.05 3.67 1.52
N ALA A 140 -20.95 4.30 1.95
CA ALA A 140 -19.72 3.59 2.27
C ALA A 140 -19.90 2.69 3.49
N ARG A 141 -19.35 1.48 3.41
CA ARG A 141 -19.38 0.54 4.54
C ARG A 141 -18.23 0.83 5.51
N VAL A 142 -18.23 0.12 6.62
CA VAL A 142 -17.09 0.10 7.55
C VAL A 142 -16.05 -0.89 7.02
N HIS A 143 -14.92 -0.36 6.58
CA HIS A 143 -13.76 -1.11 6.05
C HIS A 143 -12.68 -1.37 7.12
N GLN A 144 -12.88 -0.87 8.35
CA GLN A 144 -12.04 -1.16 9.50
C GLN A 144 -12.91 -1.32 10.74
N ASP A 145 -12.96 -2.53 11.28
CA ASP A 145 -13.70 -2.84 12.49
C ASP A 145 -12.79 -3.59 13.47
N PRO A 146 -12.41 -2.98 14.61
CA PRO A 146 -11.58 -3.62 15.62
C PRO A 146 -12.17 -4.91 16.20
N ALA A 147 -13.50 -5.10 16.15
CA ALA A 147 -14.16 -6.29 16.71
C ALA A 147 -13.97 -7.53 15.84
N ILE A 148 -13.82 -7.35 14.52
CA ILE A 148 -13.66 -8.42 13.53
C ILE A 148 -12.39 -8.24 12.69
N TYR A 149 -11.41 -7.48 13.19
CA TYR A 149 -10.17 -7.05 12.53
C TYR A 149 -9.72 -7.91 11.33
N ASP A 150 -9.09 -9.07 11.56
CA ASP A 150 -8.59 -9.97 10.51
C ASP A 150 -9.70 -10.77 9.79
N GLU A 151 -10.92 -10.73 10.31
CA GLU A 151 -12.13 -11.38 9.78
C GLU A 151 -13.02 -10.43 8.97
N ASN A 152 -12.62 -9.17 8.75
CA ASN A 152 -13.36 -8.22 7.94
C ASN A 152 -13.03 -8.41 6.46
N TYR A 153 -14.06 -8.69 5.67
CA TYR A 153 -13.94 -8.94 4.24
C TYR A 153 -15.06 -8.24 3.47
N HIS A 154 -14.79 -7.99 2.19
CA HIS A 154 -15.78 -7.51 1.23
C HIS A 154 -15.45 -8.02 -0.16
N ASP A 155 -16.40 -7.86 -1.07
CA ASP A 155 -16.19 -8.19 -2.47
C ASP A 155 -15.68 -6.96 -3.24
N ILE A 156 -14.84 -7.23 -4.23
CA ILE A 156 -14.40 -6.27 -5.23
C ILE A 156 -14.88 -6.71 -6.61
N GLU A 157 -15.15 -5.73 -7.46
CA GLU A 157 -15.38 -5.92 -8.89
C GLU A 157 -14.13 -5.51 -9.66
N ILE A 158 -13.60 -6.43 -10.47
CA ILE A 158 -12.39 -6.22 -11.26
C ILE A 158 -12.81 -5.58 -12.58
N VAL A 159 -12.18 -4.44 -12.92
CA VAL A 159 -12.47 -3.70 -14.15
C VAL A 159 -12.03 -4.53 -15.36
N PRO A 160 -12.92 -4.87 -16.31
CA PRO A 160 -12.57 -5.66 -17.49
C PRO A 160 -11.47 -5.01 -18.33
N GLY A 161 -10.52 -5.82 -18.82
CA GLY A 161 -9.39 -5.33 -19.63
C GLY A 161 -8.29 -4.58 -18.84
N SER A 162 -8.41 -4.50 -17.51
CA SER A 162 -7.36 -3.94 -16.65
C SER A 162 -6.17 -4.89 -16.47
N GLY A 163 -5.07 -4.37 -15.89
CA GLY A 163 -3.93 -5.19 -15.49
C GLY A 163 -4.31 -6.25 -14.46
N ILE A 164 -5.06 -5.88 -13.42
CA ILE A 164 -5.64 -6.86 -12.46
C ILE A 164 -6.48 -7.92 -13.18
N ALA A 165 -7.33 -7.56 -14.15
CA ALA A 165 -8.11 -8.55 -14.91
C ALA A 165 -7.22 -9.54 -15.68
N ALA A 166 -6.07 -9.09 -16.19
CA ALA A 166 -5.10 -9.97 -16.86
C ALA A 166 -4.41 -10.95 -15.90
N LEU A 167 -4.24 -10.59 -14.63
CA LEU A 167 -3.68 -11.47 -13.61
C LEU A 167 -4.64 -12.58 -13.17
N TYR A 168 -5.95 -12.32 -13.26
CA TYR A 168 -7.00 -13.20 -12.77
C TYR A 168 -8.01 -13.52 -13.89
N PRO A 169 -7.61 -14.28 -14.92
CA PRO A 169 -8.46 -14.55 -16.08
C PRO A 169 -9.75 -15.27 -15.66
N GLY A 170 -10.89 -14.72 -16.09
CA GLY A 170 -12.22 -15.25 -15.76
C GLY A 170 -12.78 -14.82 -14.40
N VAL A 171 -12.00 -14.08 -13.60
CA VAL A 171 -12.47 -13.54 -12.31
C VAL A 171 -12.98 -12.12 -12.51
N GLN A 172 -14.29 -11.92 -12.35
CA GLN A 172 -14.92 -10.60 -12.43
C GLN A 172 -15.19 -10.01 -11.03
N ARG A 173 -15.42 -10.87 -10.05
CA ARG A 173 -15.69 -10.52 -8.67
C ARG A 173 -14.86 -11.42 -7.76
N ALA A 174 -14.27 -10.85 -6.73
CA ALA A 174 -13.43 -11.58 -5.78
C ALA A 174 -13.62 -11.04 -4.37
N ARG A 175 -13.39 -11.89 -3.36
CA ARG A 175 -13.42 -11.49 -1.96
C ARG A 175 -12.03 -11.12 -1.48
N VAL A 176 -11.90 -10.03 -0.73
CA VAL A 176 -10.63 -9.55 -0.14
C VAL A 176 -10.81 -9.16 1.32
N ASN A 177 -9.72 -9.10 2.08
CA ASN A 177 -9.73 -8.53 3.43
C ASN A 177 -9.77 -6.99 3.39
N THR A 178 -10.19 -6.37 4.48
CA THR A 178 -10.23 -4.90 4.57
C THR A 178 -9.96 -4.40 5.98
N LEU A 179 -9.00 -3.48 6.08
CA LEU A 179 -8.44 -2.95 7.32
C LEU A 179 -8.09 -1.46 7.17
N HIS A 180 -8.96 -0.70 6.50
CA HIS A 180 -8.75 0.72 6.24
C HIS A 180 -10.01 1.52 6.51
N HIS A 181 -9.86 2.74 7.01
CA HIS A 181 -10.96 3.70 7.11
C HIS A 181 -10.77 4.87 6.12
N GLN A 182 -9.52 5.25 5.83
CA GLN A 182 -9.20 6.09 4.68
C GLN A 182 -9.41 5.36 3.35
N ALA A 183 -9.76 6.12 2.30
CA ALA A 183 -9.87 5.61 0.93
C ALA A 183 -9.62 6.73 -0.09
N ILE A 184 -9.38 6.39 -1.36
CA ILE A 184 -9.21 7.40 -2.42
C ILE A 184 -10.52 8.17 -2.63
N HIS A 185 -10.45 9.51 -2.56
CA HIS A 185 -11.56 10.41 -2.89
C HIS A 185 -11.43 10.93 -4.33
N LYS A 186 -10.33 11.61 -4.64
CA LYS A 186 -9.99 12.01 -6.02
C LYS A 186 -8.80 11.21 -6.49
N LEU A 187 -8.99 10.48 -7.58
CA LEU A 187 -7.92 9.73 -8.23
C LEU A 187 -6.90 10.69 -8.85
N ALA A 188 -5.63 10.42 -8.63
CA ALA A 188 -4.54 11.20 -9.18
C ALA A 188 -4.48 11.14 -10.71
N PRO A 189 -4.04 12.22 -11.39
CA PRO A 189 -3.76 12.20 -12.82
C PRO A 189 -2.83 11.04 -13.21
N GLY A 190 -3.13 10.40 -14.34
CA GLY A 190 -2.34 9.29 -14.87
C GLY A 190 -2.57 7.93 -14.20
N LEU A 191 -3.30 7.87 -13.07
CA LEU A 191 -3.78 6.60 -12.51
C LEU A 191 -5.08 6.17 -13.21
N ARG A 192 -5.34 4.87 -13.23
CA ARG A 192 -6.63 4.27 -13.55
C ARG A 192 -7.05 3.34 -12.42
N VAL A 193 -8.35 3.23 -12.18
CA VAL A 193 -8.91 2.22 -11.29
C VAL A 193 -8.94 0.88 -12.01
N GLU A 194 -8.47 -0.18 -11.36
CA GLU A 194 -8.46 -1.55 -11.88
C GLU A 194 -9.38 -2.50 -11.08
N ALA A 195 -9.78 -2.12 -9.87
CA ALA A 195 -10.84 -2.79 -9.11
C ALA A 195 -11.54 -1.79 -8.19
N VAL A 196 -12.82 -2.03 -7.91
CA VAL A 196 -13.64 -1.25 -6.98
C VAL A 196 -14.31 -2.15 -5.95
N SER A 197 -14.58 -1.63 -4.76
CA SER A 197 -15.46 -2.27 -3.79
C SER A 197 -16.85 -2.45 -4.39
N ALA A 198 -17.39 -3.67 -4.34
CA ALA A 198 -18.69 -4.01 -4.90
C ALA A 198 -19.86 -3.35 -4.13
N ASP A 199 -19.63 -3.01 -2.86
CA ASP A 199 -20.68 -2.49 -1.97
C ASP A 199 -20.85 -0.97 -2.13
N ASP A 200 -19.76 -0.23 -2.31
CA ASP A 200 -19.75 1.24 -2.27
C ASP A 200 -18.95 1.93 -3.39
N GLY A 201 -18.27 1.17 -4.24
CA GLY A 201 -17.54 1.69 -5.39
C GLY A 201 -16.24 2.42 -5.04
N LEU A 202 -15.72 2.27 -3.82
CA LEU A 202 -14.38 2.76 -3.48
C LEU A 202 -13.30 2.09 -4.33
N ALA A 203 -12.24 2.83 -4.68
CA ALA A 203 -11.15 2.29 -5.48
C ALA A 203 -10.28 1.33 -4.65
N GLU A 204 -10.25 0.06 -5.07
CA GLU A 204 -9.57 -1.04 -4.38
C GLU A 204 -8.27 -1.46 -5.05
N ALA A 205 -8.14 -1.17 -6.34
CA ALA A 205 -6.86 -1.26 -7.04
C ALA A 205 -6.71 -0.11 -8.02
N VAL A 206 -5.49 0.41 -8.12
CA VAL A 206 -5.12 1.45 -9.08
C VAL A 206 -3.81 1.11 -9.78
N ARG A 207 -3.65 1.59 -11.00
CA ARG A 207 -2.43 1.40 -11.78
C ARG A 207 -2.07 2.66 -12.55
N LEU A 208 -0.77 2.94 -12.67
CA LEU A 208 -0.27 3.99 -13.55
C LEU A 208 -0.48 3.62 -15.02
N GLN A 209 -0.95 4.56 -15.84
CA GLN A 209 -1.23 4.33 -17.27
C GLN A 209 0.04 4.34 -18.15
N ASP A 210 1.20 4.73 -17.61
CA ASP A 210 2.48 4.81 -18.33
C ASP A 210 3.18 3.44 -18.45
N SER A 211 4.28 3.41 -19.19
CA SER A 211 5.24 2.33 -19.37
C SER A 211 5.93 1.87 -18.08
N GLN A 212 5.88 2.67 -17.00
CA GLN A 212 6.44 2.30 -15.71
C GLN A 212 5.47 1.41 -14.91
N TYR A 213 6.00 0.36 -14.28
CA TYR A 213 5.22 -0.47 -13.38
C TYR A 213 4.97 0.24 -12.05
N LEU A 214 3.73 0.68 -11.83
CA LEU A 214 3.25 1.15 -10.54
C LEU A 214 1.82 0.66 -10.33
N VAL A 215 1.62 -0.10 -9.26
CA VAL A 215 0.33 -0.69 -8.87
C VAL A 215 0.08 -0.40 -7.41
N GLY A 216 -1.14 -0.02 -7.06
CA GLY A 216 -1.62 0.05 -5.68
C GLY A 216 -2.81 -0.86 -5.49
N VAL A 217 -2.89 -1.56 -4.37
CA VAL A 217 -4.07 -2.31 -3.91
C VAL A 217 -4.42 -1.88 -2.49
N GLN A 218 -5.70 -1.81 -2.17
CA GLN A 218 -6.18 -1.30 -0.88
C GLN A 218 -6.33 -2.40 0.18
N TRP A 219 -6.57 -3.65 -0.24
CA TRP A 219 -6.53 -4.83 0.64
C TRP A 219 -5.09 -5.23 1.00
N HIS A 220 -4.95 -6.21 1.91
CA HIS A 220 -3.67 -6.75 2.40
C HIS A 220 -3.37 -8.14 1.79
N PRO A 221 -2.71 -8.23 0.63
CA PRO A 221 -2.32 -9.50 0.00
C PRO A 221 -1.35 -10.33 0.84
N GLU A 222 -0.73 -9.76 1.86
CA GLU A 222 0.20 -10.42 2.78
C GLU A 222 -0.48 -11.23 3.89
N PHE A 223 -1.79 -11.06 4.11
CA PHE A 223 -2.55 -11.73 5.20
C PHE A 223 -3.21 -13.06 4.77
N LEU A 224 -2.57 -13.79 3.86
CA LEU A 224 -3.18 -14.98 3.22
C LEU A 224 -2.70 -16.33 3.74
N HIS A 225 -1.73 -16.35 4.64
CA HIS A 225 -1.31 -17.59 5.27
C HIS A 225 -2.23 -17.87 6.47
N ASP A 226 -2.98 -18.97 6.38
CA ASP A 226 -3.89 -19.53 7.39
C ASP A 226 -5.34 -18.99 7.43
N ASN A 227 -5.88 -18.45 6.33
CA ASN A 227 -7.31 -18.08 6.28
C ASN A 227 -8.21 -19.28 5.89
N PRO A 228 -9.19 -19.68 6.73
CA PRO A 228 -10.17 -20.70 6.37
C PRO A 228 -11.17 -20.26 5.29
N ASN A 229 -11.27 -18.95 5.02
CA ASN A 229 -12.14 -18.37 3.99
C ASN A 229 -11.35 -18.04 2.72
N PRO A 230 -11.82 -18.46 1.52
CA PRO A 230 -11.14 -18.15 0.28
C PRO A 230 -11.25 -16.65 -0.03
N VAL A 231 -10.10 -16.01 -0.12
CA VAL A 231 -9.93 -14.64 -0.61
C VAL A 231 -9.05 -14.67 -1.87
N LEU A 232 -8.98 -13.56 -2.59
CA LEU A 232 -8.21 -13.44 -3.84
C LEU A 232 -6.75 -13.84 -3.61
N ASP A 233 -6.26 -14.81 -4.41
CA ASP A 233 -4.88 -15.28 -4.35
C ASP A 233 -3.90 -14.13 -4.63
N ALA A 234 -2.97 -13.84 -3.70
CA ALA A 234 -1.97 -12.79 -3.89
C ALA A 234 -0.82 -13.19 -4.82
N ALA A 235 -0.65 -14.48 -5.13
CA ALA A 235 0.51 -14.97 -5.85
C ALA A 235 0.63 -14.38 -7.28
N PRO A 236 -0.45 -14.21 -8.08
CA PRO A 236 -0.37 -13.55 -9.38
C PRO A 236 0.15 -12.11 -9.30
N LEU A 237 -0.33 -11.30 -8.34
CA LEU A 237 0.12 -9.92 -8.13
C LEU A 237 1.60 -9.86 -7.76
N LEU A 238 2.04 -10.70 -6.83
CA LEU A 238 3.45 -10.74 -6.41
C LEU A 238 4.37 -11.21 -7.55
N ARG A 239 3.94 -12.22 -8.32
CA ARG A 239 4.68 -12.68 -9.50
C ARG A 239 4.83 -11.57 -10.54
N GLU A 240 3.73 -10.87 -10.88
CA GLU A 240 3.78 -9.76 -11.83
C GLU A 240 4.78 -8.68 -11.36
N PHE A 241 4.72 -8.30 -10.08
CA PHE A 241 5.66 -7.31 -9.54
C PHE A 241 7.11 -7.78 -9.66
N VAL A 242 7.40 -9.04 -9.32
CA VAL A 242 8.77 -9.59 -9.33
C VAL A 242 9.31 -9.73 -10.76
N GLU A 243 8.48 -10.12 -11.72
CA GLU A 243 8.84 -10.19 -13.14
C GLU A 243 9.21 -8.83 -13.73
N ARG A 244 8.70 -7.75 -13.13
CA ARG A 244 8.98 -6.37 -13.55
C ARG A 244 10.26 -5.82 -12.95
N LEU A 245 10.78 -6.45 -11.89
CA LEU A 245 12.08 -6.08 -11.33
C LEU A 245 13.15 -6.34 -12.39
N GLN A 246 14.01 -5.36 -12.62
CA GLN A 246 15.16 -5.48 -13.51
C GLN A 246 16.42 -5.70 -12.66
N PRO A 247 16.70 -6.95 -12.21
CA PRO A 247 17.88 -7.21 -11.40
C PRO A 247 19.12 -6.91 -12.23
N ARG A 248 19.85 -5.86 -11.83
CA ARG A 248 21.21 -5.60 -12.32
C ARG A 248 22.20 -6.60 -11.72
#